data_AF-A0A521Z363-F1
#
_entry.id   AF-A0A521Z363-F1
#
_cell.length_a   1.000
_cell.length_b   1.000
_cell.length_c   1.000
_cell.angle_alpha   90.00
_cell.angle_beta   90.00
_cell.angle_gamma   90.00
#
_symmetry.space_group_name_H-M   'P 1'
#
loop_
_entity.id
_entity.type
_entity.pdbx_description
1 polymer ?
#
loop_
_entity_poly.entity_id
_entity_poly.type
_entity_poly.pdbx_seq_one_letter_code
_entity_poly.pdbx_strand_id
1 'polypeptide(L)'
;MTATPGNPAIEACKRQLETAVCVIEAITEGSKRMREAQLKAATEAHASVEALHKRIAGAGDAQELWRIHSEWSSANLGKALAYWRELYEIALATQSSIAKRLSQQSWFPIPQAPAITGASHLPLVEMMDTAYQRWLETTRQFYAAPMVSAPQVRRPT
;
A
#
# COMPACT_ATOMS: atom_id res chain seq x y z
N MET A 1 19.32 -19.43 -36.70
CA MET A 1 18.93 -20.03 -35.41
C MET A 1 17.62 -19.38 -34.99
N THR A 2 16.51 -20.05 -35.26
CA THR A 2 15.16 -19.55 -34.91
C THR A 2 14.97 -19.75 -33.41
N ALA A 3 14.87 -18.66 -32.66
CA ALA A 3 14.52 -18.71 -31.25
C ALA A 3 13.18 -19.45 -31.11
N THR A 4 13.18 -20.58 -30.41
CA THR A 4 11.95 -21.27 -30.04
C THR A 4 11.07 -20.26 -29.30
N PRO A 5 9.82 -20.02 -29.73
CA PRO A 5 8.93 -19.10 -29.03
C PRO A 5 8.85 -19.54 -27.56
N GLY A 6 9.22 -18.66 -26.63
CA GLY A 6 9.14 -18.94 -25.21
C GLY A 6 7.72 -19.41 -24.87
N ASN A 7 7.61 -20.45 -24.03
CA ASN A 7 6.30 -21.00 -23.66
C ASN A 7 5.41 -19.86 -23.11
N PRO A 8 4.30 -19.50 -23.79
CA PRO A 8 3.49 -18.34 -23.43
C PRO A 8 2.91 -18.45 -22.01
N ALA A 9 2.72 -19.67 -21.48
CA ALA A 9 2.29 -19.88 -20.11
C ALA A 9 3.37 -19.50 -19.08
N ILE A 10 4.65 -19.76 -19.39
CA ILE A 10 5.78 -19.39 -18.53
C ILE A 10 5.94 -17.86 -18.51
N GLU A 11 5.83 -17.21 -19.67
CA GLU A 11 5.92 -15.75 -19.77
C GLU A 11 4.74 -15.05 -19.07
N ALA A 12 3.54 -15.63 -19.13
CA ALA A 12 2.39 -15.15 -18.34
C ALA A 12 2.63 -15.29 -16.83
N CYS A 13 3.15 -16.43 -16.38
CA CYS A 13 3.47 -16.67 -14.97
C CYS A 13 4.55 -15.71 -14.45
N LYS A 14 5.61 -15.47 -15.21
CA LYS A 14 6.65 -14.48 -14.86
C LYS A 14 6.08 -13.08 -14.69
N ARG A 15 5.30 -12.60 -15.66
CA ARG A 15 4.66 -11.29 -15.61
C ARG A 15 3.74 -11.14 -14.40
N GLN A 16 3.01 -12.20 -14.07
CA GLN A 16 2.14 -12.21 -12.91
C GLN A 16 2.91 -12.11 -11.60
N LEU A 17 4.01 -12.86 -11.48
CA LEU A 17 4.89 -12.79 -10.31
C LEU A 17 5.54 -11.41 -10.18
N GLU A 18 6.00 -10.83 -11.29
CA GLU A 18 6.56 -9.46 -11.32
C GLU A 18 5.54 -8.44 -10.83
N THR A 19 4.28 -8.52 -11.28
CA THR A 19 3.22 -7.62 -10.77
C THR A 19 2.96 -7.82 -9.28
N ALA A 20 2.90 -9.05 -8.80
CA ALA A 20 2.72 -9.31 -7.37
C ALA A 20 3.85 -8.70 -6.54
N VAL A 21 5.10 -8.88 -6.97
CA VAL A 21 6.28 -8.26 -6.34
C VAL A 21 6.16 -6.73 -6.37
N CYS A 22 5.81 -6.14 -7.50
CA CYS A 22 5.64 -4.69 -7.61
C CYS A 22 4.52 -4.15 -6.70
N VAL A 23 3.41 -4.87 -6.54
CA VAL A 23 2.35 -4.46 -5.60
C VAL A 23 2.85 -4.52 -4.15
N ILE A 24 3.56 -5.59 -3.78
CA ILE A 24 4.15 -5.74 -2.44
C ILE A 24 5.14 -4.60 -2.14
N GLU A 25 5.97 -4.22 -3.10
CA GLU A 25 6.88 -3.07 -2.96
C GLU A 25 6.12 -1.77 -2.68
N ALA A 26 5.04 -1.51 -3.43
CA ALA A 26 4.24 -0.30 -3.24
C ALA A 26 3.59 -0.23 -1.86
N ILE A 27 3.05 -1.36 -1.38
CA ILE A 27 2.48 -1.49 -0.03
C ILE A 27 3.56 -1.27 1.04
N THR A 28 4.72 -1.90 0.85
CA THR A 28 5.84 -1.81 1.80
C THR A 28 6.35 -0.38 1.90
N GLU A 29 6.53 0.30 0.77
CA GLU A 29 6.97 1.69 0.73
C GLU A 29 5.95 2.64 1.37
N GLY A 30 4.65 2.46 1.09
CA GLY A 30 3.58 3.20 1.76
C GLY A 30 3.63 3.01 3.28
N SER A 31 3.79 1.77 3.73
CA SER A 31 3.86 1.43 5.15
C SER A 31 5.07 2.07 5.85
N LYS A 32 6.22 2.14 5.18
CA LYS A 32 7.41 2.83 5.72
C LYS A 32 7.13 4.32 5.92
N ARG A 33 6.55 4.99 4.93
CA ARG A 33 6.21 6.42 5.03
C ARG A 33 5.19 6.70 6.13
N MET A 34 4.16 5.86 6.26
CA MET A 34 3.19 5.99 7.35
C MET A 34 3.87 5.87 8.72
N ARG A 35 4.80 4.90 8.85
CA ARG A 35 5.59 4.72 10.08
C ARG A 35 6.48 5.91 10.39
N GLU A 36 7.11 6.50 9.37
CA GLU A 36 7.92 7.72 9.53
C GLU A 36 7.07 8.89 10.02
N ALA A 37 5.90 9.11 9.41
CA ALA A 37 4.96 10.14 9.85
C ALA A 37 4.46 9.91 11.29
N GLN A 38 4.16 8.65 11.65
CA GLN A 38 3.80 8.26 13.03
C GLN A 38 4.91 8.56 14.02
N LEU A 39 6.16 8.20 13.71
CA LEU A 39 7.30 8.41 14.60
C LEU A 39 7.58 9.89 14.80
N LYS A 40 7.51 10.68 13.72
CA LYS A 40 7.64 12.14 13.77
C LYS A 40 6.56 12.75 14.67
N ALA A 41 5.29 12.42 14.44
CA ALA A 41 4.18 12.93 15.23
C ALA A 41 4.30 12.57 16.73
N ALA A 42 4.71 11.33 17.03
CA ALA A 42 4.94 10.88 18.40
C ALA A 42 6.07 11.66 19.09
N THR A 43 7.18 11.88 18.37
CA THR A 43 8.34 12.64 18.88
C THR A 43 7.96 14.10 19.15
N GLU A 44 7.27 14.74 18.22
CA GLU A 44 6.81 16.13 18.37
C GLU A 44 5.78 16.27 19.50
N ALA A 45 4.86 15.32 19.64
CA ALA A 45 3.87 15.31 20.71
C ALA A 45 4.53 15.17 22.08
N HIS A 46 5.51 14.26 22.20
CA HIS A 46 6.27 14.06 23.43
C HIS A 46 7.02 15.35 23.83
N ALA A 47 7.78 15.94 22.91
CA ALA A 47 8.48 17.20 23.15
C ALA A 47 7.51 18.34 23.52
N SER A 48 6.32 18.39 22.91
CA SER A 48 5.28 19.38 23.21
C SER A 48 4.71 19.22 24.62
N VAL A 49 4.60 17.98 25.13
CA VAL A 49 4.16 17.70 26.50
C VAL A 49 5.25 18.10 27.52
N GLU A 50 6.51 17.78 27.24
CA GLU A 50 7.62 18.20 28.12
C GLU A 50 7.72 19.74 28.21
N ALA A 51 7.57 20.43 27.09
CA ALA A 51 7.53 21.89 27.06
C ALA A 51 6.31 22.44 27.84
N LEU A 52 5.16 21.79 27.74
CA LEU A 52 3.97 22.16 28.50
C LEU A 52 4.21 22.04 30.01
N HIS A 53 4.80 20.93 30.48
CA HIS A 53 5.11 20.76 31.91
C HIS A 53 5.98 21.91 32.45
N LYS A 54 7.02 22.31 31.71
CA LYS A 54 7.88 23.45 32.08
C LYS A 54 7.10 24.76 32.17
N ARG A 55 6.19 25.01 31.22
CA ARG A 55 5.35 26.21 31.20
C ARG A 55 4.36 26.24 32.36
N ILE A 56 3.71 25.10 32.65
CA ILE A 56 2.77 24.98 33.77
C ILE A 56 3.50 25.22 35.10
N ALA A 57 4.69 24.64 35.28
CA ALA A 57 5.48 24.83 36.50
C ALA A 57 5.92 26.29 36.73
N GLY A 58 6.05 27.08 35.67
CA GLY A 58 6.42 28.50 35.73
C GLY A 58 5.24 29.47 35.79
N ALA A 59 3.99 29.00 35.79
CA ALA A 59 2.83 29.87 35.77
C ALA A 59 2.62 30.56 37.13
N GLY A 60 2.47 31.89 37.12
CA GLY A 60 2.31 32.69 38.34
C GLY A 60 0.88 32.72 38.89
N ASP A 61 -0.12 32.43 38.04
CA ASP A 61 -1.53 32.48 38.41
C ASP A 61 -2.43 31.60 37.51
N ALA A 62 -3.72 31.54 37.86
CA ALA A 62 -4.71 30.75 37.14
C ALA A 62 -5.03 31.29 35.73
N GLN A 63 -4.89 32.59 35.51
CA GLN A 63 -5.12 33.19 34.19
C GLN A 63 -4.00 32.80 33.23
N GLU A 64 -2.76 32.78 33.70
CA GLU A 64 -1.62 32.31 32.94
C GLU A 64 -1.73 30.81 32.61
N LEU A 65 -2.17 29.98 33.55
CA LEU A 65 -2.44 28.56 33.30
C LEU A 65 -3.49 28.36 32.21
N TRP A 66 -4.60 29.12 32.25
CA TRP A 66 -5.63 29.06 31.21
C TRP A 66 -5.11 29.44 29.84
N ARG A 67 -4.28 30.49 29.77
CA ARG A 67 -3.63 30.91 28.54
C ARG A 67 -2.71 29.82 27.99
N ILE A 68 -1.84 29.25 28.84
CA ILE A 68 -0.93 28.16 28.47
C ILE A 68 -1.72 26.96 27.92
N HIS A 69 -2.79 26.55 28.61
CA HIS A 69 -3.64 25.44 28.18
C HIS A 69 -4.29 25.70 26.82
N SER A 70 -4.85 26.89 26.62
CA SER A 70 -5.55 27.26 25.39
C SER A 70 -4.61 27.30 24.19
N GLU A 71 -3.44 27.92 24.35
CA GLU A 71 -2.40 27.97 23.32
C GLU A 71 -1.89 26.58 22.95
N TRP A 72 -1.59 25.74 23.95
CA TRP A 72 -1.13 24.38 23.72
C TRP A 72 -2.19 23.53 23.01
N SER A 73 -3.44 23.61 23.45
CA SER A 73 -4.54 22.81 22.88
C SER A 73 -4.80 23.19 21.42
N SER A 74 -4.83 24.49 21.11
CA SER A 74 -4.99 24.98 19.74
C SER A 74 -3.84 24.51 18.83
N ALA A 75 -2.59 24.62 19.30
CA ALA A 75 -1.43 24.16 18.55
C ALA A 75 -1.45 22.63 18.33
N ASN A 76 -1.82 21.85 19.35
CA ASN A 76 -1.89 20.39 19.24
C ASN A 76 -3.03 19.94 18.31
N LEU A 77 -4.17 20.62 18.30
CA LEU A 77 -5.23 20.35 17.33
C LEU A 77 -4.74 20.55 15.89
N GLY A 78 -4.01 21.63 15.63
CA GLY A 78 -3.39 21.88 14.32
C GLY A 78 -2.43 20.76 13.90
N LYS A 79 -1.58 20.31 14.81
CA LYS A 79 -0.65 19.18 14.57
C LYS A 79 -1.38 17.87 14.31
N ALA A 80 -2.42 17.57 15.07
CA ALA A 80 -3.22 16.35 14.89
C ALA A 80 -3.91 16.33 13.53
N LEU A 81 -4.49 17.45 13.08
CA LEU A 81 -5.09 17.57 11.76
C LEU A 81 -4.05 17.40 10.64
N ALA A 82 -2.87 18.01 10.80
CA ALA A 82 -1.78 17.87 9.84
C ALA A 82 -1.31 16.41 9.71
N TYR A 83 -1.17 15.70 10.84
CA TYR A 83 -0.82 14.28 10.88
C TYR A 83 -1.85 13.41 10.15
N TRP A 84 -3.14 13.60 10.42
CA TRP A 84 -4.19 12.84 9.74
C TRP A 84 -4.24 13.11 8.24
N ARG A 85 -4.03 14.36 7.82
CA ARG A 85 -3.91 14.71 6.40
C ARG A 85 -2.72 14.00 5.75
N GLU A 86 -1.56 14.04 6.39
CA GLU A 86 -0.35 13.37 5.89
C GLU A 86 -0.55 11.85 5.73
N LEU A 87 -1.18 11.18 6.71
CA LEU A 87 -1.51 9.76 6.58
C LEU A 87 -2.46 9.47 5.42
N TYR A 88 -3.47 10.32 5.22
CA TYR A 88 -4.42 10.19 4.12
C TYR A 88 -3.73 10.37 2.76
N GLU A 89 -2.85 11.35 2.63
CA GLU A 89 -2.05 11.58 1.42
C GLU A 89 -1.13 10.41 1.11
N ILE A 90 -0.45 9.85 2.11
CA ILE A 90 0.38 8.65 1.95
C ILE A 90 -0.47 7.48 1.47
N ALA A 91 -1.63 7.25 2.09
CA ALA A 91 -2.53 6.19 1.69
C ALA A 91 -2.99 6.35 0.23
N LEU A 92 -3.44 7.54 -0.17
CA LEU A 92 -3.82 7.82 -1.56
C LEU A 92 -2.67 7.60 -2.55
N ALA A 93 -1.46 8.05 -2.21
CA ALA A 93 -0.29 7.86 -3.05
C ALA A 93 0.05 6.36 -3.24
N THR A 94 -0.05 5.57 -2.16
CA THR A 94 0.14 4.12 -2.21
C THR A 94 -0.92 3.44 -3.07
N GLN A 95 -2.19 3.79 -2.90
CA GLN A 95 -3.29 3.27 -3.70
C GLN A 95 -3.12 3.58 -5.19
N SER A 96 -2.73 4.81 -5.52
CA SER A 96 -2.42 5.23 -6.90
C SER A 96 -1.24 4.46 -7.49
N SER A 97 -0.19 4.23 -6.70
CA SER A 97 0.97 3.41 -7.11
C SER A 97 0.57 1.96 -7.42
N ILE A 98 -0.28 1.36 -6.59
CA ILE A 98 -0.81 0.00 -6.81
C ILE A 98 -1.65 -0.03 -8.10
N ALA A 99 -2.61 0.88 -8.24
CA ALA A 99 -3.48 0.93 -9.42
C ALA A 99 -2.69 1.12 -10.72
N LYS A 100 -1.66 1.97 -10.72
CA LYS A 100 -0.76 2.15 -11.87
C LYS A 100 0.01 0.87 -12.21
N ARG A 101 0.51 0.15 -11.21
CA ARG A 101 1.26 -1.11 -11.42
C ARG A 101 0.34 -2.22 -11.96
N LEU A 102 -0.92 -2.24 -11.54
CA LEU A 102 -1.93 -3.16 -12.06
C LEU A 102 -2.35 -2.80 -13.50
N SER A 103 -2.49 -1.52 -13.83
CA SER A 103 -2.93 -1.06 -15.15
C SER A 103 -1.92 -1.17 -16.27
N GLN A 104 -0.63 -1.23 -15.93
CA GLN A 104 0.44 -1.45 -16.89
C GLN A 104 0.49 -2.89 -17.43
N GLN A 105 -0.30 -3.83 -16.87
CA GLN A 105 -0.46 -5.16 -17.43
C GLN A 105 -1.83 -5.34 -18.11
N SER A 106 -1.80 -5.50 -19.43
CA SER A 106 -2.94 -5.75 -20.33
C SER A 106 -3.73 -7.05 -20.07
N TRP A 107 -3.41 -7.78 -19.00
CA TRP A 107 -4.09 -9.00 -18.58
C TRP A 107 -5.30 -8.73 -17.68
N PHE A 108 -5.33 -7.58 -16.98
CA PHE A 108 -6.48 -7.16 -16.18
C PHE A 108 -7.37 -6.23 -17.01
N PRO A 109 -8.61 -6.63 -17.36
CA PRO A 109 -9.59 -5.66 -17.83
C PRO A 109 -9.90 -4.74 -16.66
N ILE A 110 -9.40 -3.50 -16.73
CA ILE A 110 -9.74 -2.47 -15.77
C ILE A 110 -11.07 -1.86 -16.21
N PRO A 111 -12.14 -1.94 -15.41
CA PRO A 111 -13.22 -0.97 -15.53
C PRO A 111 -12.57 0.40 -15.33
N GLN A 112 -12.72 1.32 -16.30
CA GLN A 112 -12.13 2.66 -16.25
C GLN A 112 -12.17 3.20 -14.82
N ALA A 113 -11.01 3.58 -14.30
CA ALA A 113 -10.88 4.03 -12.93
C ALA A 113 -11.95 5.09 -12.66
N PRO A 114 -12.91 4.86 -11.73
CA PRO A 114 -13.86 5.89 -11.40
C PRO A 114 -13.07 7.08 -10.89
N ALA A 115 -13.41 8.28 -11.36
CA ALA A 115 -12.89 9.51 -10.79
C ALA A 115 -13.05 9.39 -9.28
N ILE A 116 -11.97 9.53 -8.52
CA ILE A 116 -11.98 9.41 -7.06
C ILE A 116 -12.71 10.65 -6.53
N THR A 117 -14.03 10.63 -6.59
CA THR A 117 -14.91 11.63 -5.99
C THR A 117 -15.21 11.20 -4.57
N GLY A 118 -14.27 11.53 -3.68
CA GLY A 118 -14.52 11.82 -2.26
C GLY A 118 -14.98 10.71 -1.31
N ALA A 119 -15.52 9.58 -1.77
CA ALA A 119 -16.02 8.56 -0.84
C ALA A 119 -16.18 7.20 -1.53
N SER A 120 -15.11 6.40 -1.59
CA SER A 120 -15.14 4.93 -1.46
C SER A 120 -13.79 4.35 -1.85
N HIS A 121 -13.14 3.68 -0.91
CA HIS A 121 -11.96 2.82 -1.12
C HIS A 121 -12.36 1.43 -1.66
N LEU A 122 -13.66 1.15 -1.74
CA LEU A 122 -14.25 -0.07 -2.31
C LEU A 122 -13.69 -0.46 -3.70
N PRO A 123 -13.50 0.47 -4.67
CA PRO A 123 -13.08 0.11 -6.02
C PRO A 123 -11.68 -0.51 -6.09
N LEU A 124 -10.75 -0.06 -5.23
CA LEU A 124 -9.40 -0.63 -5.17
C LEU A 124 -9.40 -2.00 -4.50
N VAL A 125 -10.15 -2.15 -3.40
CA VAL A 125 -10.25 -3.43 -2.67
C VAL A 125 -10.89 -4.49 -3.56
N GLU A 126 -11.97 -4.16 -4.26
CA GLU A 126 -12.61 -5.04 -5.24
C GLU A 126 -11.67 -5.39 -6.40
N MET A 127 -10.89 -4.42 -6.89
CA MET A 127 -9.89 -4.66 -7.93
C MET A 127 -8.79 -5.63 -7.43
N MET A 128 -8.31 -5.45 -6.20
CA MET A 128 -7.31 -6.34 -5.60
C MET A 128 -7.85 -7.74 -5.37
N ASP A 129 -9.08 -7.89 -4.87
CA ASP A 129 -9.72 -9.20 -4.67
C ASP A 129 -9.94 -9.91 -6.02
N THR A 130 -10.41 -9.18 -7.04
CA THR A 130 -10.54 -9.71 -8.40
C THR A 130 -9.19 -10.19 -8.93
N ALA A 131 -8.12 -9.41 -8.72
CA ALA A 131 -6.77 -9.78 -9.13
C ALA A 131 -6.27 -11.04 -8.39
N TYR A 132 -6.56 -11.14 -7.09
CA TYR A 132 -6.24 -12.28 -6.25
C TYR A 132 -6.97 -13.56 -6.68
N GLN A 133 -8.28 -13.51 -6.89
CA GLN A 133 -9.06 -14.66 -7.36
C GLN A 133 -8.57 -15.17 -8.73
N ARG A 134 -8.29 -14.24 -9.65
CA ARG A 134 -7.73 -14.58 -10.98
C ARG A 134 -6.36 -15.22 -10.87
N TRP A 135 -5.53 -14.77 -9.92
CA TRP A 135 -4.24 -15.40 -9.62
C TRP A 135 -4.41 -16.83 -9.13
N LEU A 136 -5.27 -17.06 -8.14
CA LEU A 136 -5.57 -18.39 -7.63
C LEU A 136 -6.05 -19.33 -8.73
N GLU A 137 -6.96 -18.88 -9.60
CA GLU A 137 -7.46 -19.63 -10.75
C GLU A 137 -6.31 -20.04 -11.69
N THR A 138 -5.47 -19.09 -12.08
CA THR A 138 -4.35 -19.32 -13.00
C THR A 138 -3.31 -20.26 -12.40
N THR A 139 -2.99 -20.09 -11.12
CA THR A 139 -2.08 -20.96 -10.38
C THR A 139 -2.63 -22.38 -10.29
N ARG A 140 -3.93 -22.55 -10.01
CA ARG A 140 -4.59 -23.87 -10.00
C ARG A 140 -4.53 -24.53 -11.38
N GLN A 141 -4.80 -23.80 -12.45
CA GLN A 141 -4.71 -24.31 -13.83
C GLN A 141 -3.28 -24.72 -14.20
N PHE A 142 -2.27 -23.96 -13.75
CA PHE A 142 -0.86 -24.30 -13.95
C PHE A 142 -0.47 -25.61 -13.24
N TYR A 143 -0.93 -25.81 -12.00
CA TYR A 143 -0.68 -27.06 -11.26
C TYR A 143 -1.55 -28.24 -11.72
N ALA A 144 -2.70 -27.98 -12.35
CA ALA A 144 -3.58 -28.99 -12.92
C ALA A 144 -3.15 -29.42 -14.33
N ALA A 145 -2.26 -28.67 -14.99
CA ALA A 145 -1.68 -29.09 -16.26
C ALA A 145 -0.90 -30.41 -16.04
N PRO A 146 -1.17 -31.47 -16.81
CA PRO A 146 -0.46 -32.73 -16.63
C PRO A 146 1.03 -32.46 -16.81
N MET A 147 1.84 -32.81 -15.80
CA MET A 147 3.27 -33.00 -16.03
C MET A 147 3.37 -33.97 -17.20
N VAL A 148 3.85 -33.51 -18.35
CA VAL A 148 4.11 -34.36 -19.50
C VAL A 148 5.00 -35.47 -18.99
N SER A 149 4.43 -36.67 -18.85
CA SER A 149 5.20 -37.86 -18.50
C SER A 149 6.35 -37.98 -19.48
N ALA A 150 7.55 -38.22 -18.96
CA ALA A 150 8.75 -38.38 -19.76
C ALA A 150 8.49 -39.33 -20.94
N PRO A 151 9.02 -39.05 -22.15
CA PRO A 151 8.77 -39.88 -23.32
C PRO A 151 9.16 -41.33 -23.01
N GLN A 152 8.18 -42.22 -23.09
CA GLN A 152 8.37 -43.67 -23.01
C GLN A 152 9.31 -44.07 -24.15
N VAL A 153 10.58 -44.31 -23.82
CA VAL A 153 11.57 -44.86 -24.75
C VAL A 153 11.10 -46.27 -25.10
N ARG A 154 10.52 -46.45 -26.30
CA ARG A 154 10.28 -47.79 -26.85
C ARG A 154 11.64 -48.48 -26.99
N ARG A 155 11.86 -49.55 -26.22
CA ARG A 155 12.97 -50.47 -26.49
C ARG A 155 12.67 -51.22 -27.80
N PRO A 156 13.59 -51.21 -28.78
CA PRO A 156 13.48 -52.10 -29.92
C PRO A 156 13.78 -53.53 -29.47
N THR A 157 12.93 -54.46 -29.93
CA THR A 157 13.08 -55.92 -29.84
C THR A 157 14.29 -56.43 -30.57
#